data_AF-A0A940ZUM6-F1
#
_entry.id   AF-A0A940ZUM6-F1
#
_cell.length_a   1.000
_cell.length_b   1.000
_cell.length_c   1.000
_cell.angle_alpha   90.00
_cell.angle_beta   90.00
_cell.angle_gamma   90.00
#
_symmetry.space_group_name_H-M   'P 1'
#
loop_
_entity.id
_entity.type
_entity.pdbx_description
1 polymer ?
#
loop_
_entity_poly.entity_id
_entity_poly.type
_entity_poly.pdbx_seq_one_letter_code
_entity_poly.pdbx_strand_id
1 'polypeptide(L)'
;MLTAKSQIEDRIKGLDLGADDYLSKPFAMGELLARVRAMTRRKAEFTPNQITLGNLILNKENYELSNGESSLRLSNKEFQMLELLMTNPKRLISTEQFMERIWGYDAEAEINVVWVYISYLRKKLETMNATVKLKAVRGVGYTLEENE
;
A
#
# COMPACT_ATOMS: atom_id res chain seq x y z
N MET A 1 10.06 -48.96 -4.20
CA MET A 1 8.81 -48.49 -3.57
C MET A 1 8.67 -47.00 -3.88
N LEU A 2 7.61 -46.63 -4.59
CA LEU A 2 7.37 -45.31 -5.18
C LEU A 2 7.08 -44.23 -4.11
N THR A 3 7.80 -43.11 -4.11
CA THR A 3 7.44 -41.91 -3.32
C THR A 3 7.14 -40.67 -4.17
N ALA A 4 6.96 -40.83 -5.48
CA ALA A 4 6.54 -39.76 -6.39
C ALA A 4 5.06 -39.32 -6.20
N LYS A 5 4.28 -40.03 -5.38
CA LYS A 5 2.86 -39.73 -5.14
C LYS A 5 2.62 -38.57 -4.15
N SER A 6 3.51 -38.34 -3.18
CA SER A 6 3.28 -37.34 -2.13
C SER A 6 3.52 -35.89 -2.57
N GLN A 7 4.29 -35.63 -3.62
CA GLN A 7 4.60 -34.26 -4.06
C GLN A 7 3.46 -33.56 -4.82
N ILE A 8 2.50 -34.30 -5.36
CA ILE A 8 1.35 -33.72 -6.09
C ILE A 8 0.25 -33.33 -5.09
N GLU A 9 -0.05 -34.21 -4.14
CA GLU A 9 -1.08 -33.96 -3.11
C GLU A 9 -0.71 -32.77 -2.21
N ASP A 10 0.56 -32.62 -1.83
CA ASP A 10 1.04 -31.47 -1.04
C ASP A 10 0.97 -30.14 -1.81
N ARG A 11 1.19 -30.17 -3.14
CA ARG A 11 1.05 -28.99 -4.01
C ARG A 11 -0.40 -28.55 -4.14
N ILE A 12 -1.29 -29.51 -4.38
CA ILE A 12 -2.74 -29.25 -4.50
C ILE A 12 -3.24 -28.67 -3.18
N LYS A 13 -2.88 -29.28 -2.04
CA LYS A 13 -3.26 -28.79 -0.71
C LYS A 13 -2.70 -27.39 -0.42
N GLY A 14 -1.48 -27.09 -0.84
CA GLY A 14 -0.88 -25.76 -0.70
C GLY A 14 -1.62 -24.67 -1.49
N LEU A 15 -2.02 -24.97 -2.73
CA LEU A 15 -2.79 -24.06 -3.58
C LEU A 15 -4.24 -23.91 -3.08
N ASP A 16 -4.89 -25.00 -2.65
CA ASP A 16 -6.26 -25.00 -2.10
C ASP A 16 -6.37 -24.23 -0.77
N LEU A 17 -5.26 -24.13 -0.01
CA LEU A 17 -5.16 -23.29 1.20
C LEU A 17 -4.92 -21.80 0.89
N GLY A 18 -4.91 -21.41 -0.39
CA GLY A 18 -4.81 -20.01 -0.82
C GLY A 18 -3.39 -19.53 -1.11
N ALA A 19 -2.41 -20.41 -1.30
CA ALA A 19 -1.10 -20.00 -1.78
C ALA A 19 -1.16 -19.64 -3.27
N ASP A 20 -0.59 -18.49 -3.64
CA ASP A 20 -0.52 -18.05 -5.04
C ASP A 20 0.42 -18.92 -5.91
N ASP A 21 1.38 -19.62 -5.29
CA ASP A 21 2.29 -20.57 -5.94
C ASP A 21 2.89 -21.54 -4.90
N TYR A 22 3.22 -22.76 -5.31
CA TYR A 22 3.87 -23.77 -4.44
C TYR A 22 5.05 -24.42 -5.17
N LEU A 23 6.24 -24.34 -4.56
CA LEU A 23 7.48 -24.88 -5.11
C LEU A 23 8.13 -25.87 -4.13
N SER A 24 8.13 -27.16 -4.49
CA SER A 24 8.73 -28.23 -3.69
C SER A 24 10.25 -28.29 -3.87
N LYS A 25 11.00 -28.48 -2.77
CA LYS A 25 12.46 -28.69 -2.81
C LYS A 25 12.85 -30.06 -3.39
N PRO A 26 14.08 -30.20 -3.95
CA PRO A 26 15.04 -29.14 -4.24
C PRO A 26 14.63 -28.35 -5.50
N PHE A 27 14.70 -27.02 -5.46
CA PHE A 27 14.31 -26.15 -6.58
C PHE A 27 15.50 -25.36 -7.14
N ALA A 28 15.43 -25.02 -8.43
CA ALA A 28 16.43 -24.18 -9.09
C ALA A 28 16.16 -22.70 -8.80
N MET A 29 17.21 -21.95 -8.44
CA MET A 29 17.09 -20.51 -8.16
C MET A 29 16.50 -19.71 -9.34
N GLY A 30 16.80 -20.12 -10.57
CA GLY A 30 16.23 -19.49 -11.77
C GLY A 30 14.71 -19.65 -11.89
N GLU A 31 14.16 -20.78 -11.44
CA GLU A 31 12.72 -21.03 -11.45
C GLU A 31 12.00 -20.15 -10.43
N LEU A 32 12.56 -20.02 -9.21
CA LEU A 32 12.04 -19.12 -8.19
C LEU A 32 12.00 -17.67 -8.69
N LEU A 33 13.11 -17.19 -9.27
CA LEU A 33 13.18 -15.83 -9.80
C LEU A 33 12.22 -15.60 -10.98
N ALA A 34 12.06 -16.59 -11.86
CA ALA A 34 11.10 -16.51 -12.96
C ALA A 34 9.64 -16.46 -12.47
N ARG A 35 9.30 -17.22 -11.42
CA ARG A 35 7.98 -17.22 -10.78
C ARG A 35 7.69 -15.90 -10.06
N VAL A 36 8.65 -15.37 -9.29
CA VAL A 36 8.54 -14.03 -8.68
C VAL A 36 8.28 -12.96 -9.75
N ARG A 37 9.05 -12.98 -10.86
CA ARG A 37 8.83 -12.06 -11.99
C ARG A 37 7.46 -12.26 -12.64
N ALA A 38 6.97 -13.49 -12.74
CA ALA A 38 5.65 -13.79 -13.31
C ALA A 38 4.50 -13.28 -12.42
N MET A 39 4.64 -13.40 -11.10
CA MET A 39 3.67 -12.89 -10.13
C MET A 39 3.62 -11.36 -10.13
N THR A 40 4.76 -10.69 -10.28
CA THR A 40 4.80 -9.22 -10.34
C THR A 40 4.37 -8.65 -11.70
N ARG A 41 4.53 -9.38 -12.80
CA ARG A 41 4.10 -8.94 -14.15
C ARG A 41 2.61 -8.59 -14.22
N ARG A 42 1.74 -9.32 -13.51
CA ARG A 42 0.29 -9.04 -13.48
C ARG A 42 -0.10 -7.76 -12.72
N LYS A 43 0.80 -7.22 -11.87
CA LYS A 43 0.60 -5.92 -11.21
C LYS A 43 1.12 -4.73 -12.01
N ALA A 44 1.86 -4.97 -13.10
CA ALA A 44 2.47 -3.93 -13.91
C ALA A 44 1.58 -3.44 -15.08
N GLU A 45 0.39 -4.04 -15.27
CA GLU A 45 -0.56 -3.57 -16.28
C GLU A 45 -1.33 -2.36 -15.75
N PHE A 46 -0.91 -1.17 -16.21
CA PHE A 46 -1.58 0.13 -16.08
C PHE A 46 -1.95 0.52 -14.63
N THR A 47 -0.95 0.87 -13.81
CA THR A 47 -1.26 1.72 -12.65
C THR A 47 -1.50 3.13 -13.19
N PRO A 48 -2.74 3.66 -13.18
CA PRO A 48 -2.96 5.03 -13.60
C PRO A 48 -2.05 5.97 -12.78
N ASN A 49 -1.46 6.96 -13.45
CA ASN A 49 -0.61 7.97 -12.80
C ASN A 49 -1.41 8.88 -11.85
N GLN A 50 -2.71 8.62 -11.68
CA GLN A 50 -3.60 9.30 -10.77
C GLN A 50 -4.34 8.30 -9.89
N ILE A 51 -4.49 8.63 -8.61
CA ILE A 51 -5.35 7.91 -7.66
C ILE A 51 -6.50 8.83 -7.30
N THR A 52 -7.73 8.34 -7.43
CA THR A 52 -8.94 9.10 -7.09
C THR A 52 -9.61 8.51 -5.86
N LEU A 53 -10.02 9.37 -4.91
CA LEU A 53 -10.84 8.98 -3.77
C LEU A 53 -11.73 10.15 -3.34
N GLY A 54 -13.05 9.94 -3.39
CA GLY A 54 -14.01 11.02 -3.27
C GLY A 54 -13.78 12.12 -4.31
N ASN A 55 -13.75 13.38 -3.88
CA ASN A 55 -13.44 14.51 -4.76
C ASN A 55 -11.94 14.70 -5.01
N LEU A 56 -11.05 13.90 -4.41
CA LEU A 56 -9.60 14.08 -4.51
C LEU A 56 -8.99 13.28 -5.64
N ILE A 57 -8.02 13.90 -6.32
CA ILE A 57 -7.18 13.30 -7.35
C ILE A 57 -5.73 13.53 -6.94
N LEU A 58 -4.98 12.45 -6.73
CA LEU A 58 -3.57 12.46 -6.40
C LEU A 58 -2.76 12.06 -7.63
N ASN A 59 -1.95 12.97 -8.16
CA ASN A 59 -1.08 12.73 -9.31
C ASN A 59 0.32 12.28 -8.85
N LYS A 60 0.73 11.10 -9.33
CA LYS A 60 1.99 10.45 -8.97
C LYS A 60 3.22 11.04 -9.64
N GLU A 61 3.07 11.75 -10.76
CA GLU A 61 4.21 12.30 -11.50
C GLU A 61 4.71 13.61 -10.90
N ASN A 62 3.79 14.48 -10.47
CA ASN A 62 4.11 15.83 -10.02
C ASN A 62 3.89 16.05 -8.50
N TYR A 63 3.37 15.03 -7.81
CA TYR A 63 3.02 15.02 -6.38
C TYR A 63 1.97 16.08 -6.03
N GLU A 64 1.03 16.29 -6.95
CA GLU A 64 -0.06 17.24 -6.80
C GLU A 64 -1.32 16.54 -6.32
N LEU A 65 -1.96 17.16 -5.33
CA LEU A 65 -3.30 16.80 -4.87
C LEU A 65 -4.26 17.85 -5.38
N SER A 66 -5.32 17.45 -6.07
CA SER A 66 -6.38 18.35 -6.53
C SER A 66 -7.77 17.86 -6.11
N ASN A 67 -8.71 18.78 -5.99
CA ASN A 67 -10.13 18.48 -5.76
C ASN A 67 -11.04 18.84 -6.96
N GLY A 68 -10.43 19.12 -8.12
CA GLY A 68 -11.09 19.64 -9.33
C GLY A 68 -11.14 21.17 -9.41
N GLU A 69 -11.27 21.87 -8.29
CA GLU A 69 -11.35 23.34 -8.24
C GLU A 69 -10.03 24.00 -7.82
N SER A 70 -9.25 23.29 -7.02
CA SER A 70 -8.00 23.76 -6.43
C SER A 70 -6.97 22.62 -6.42
N SER A 71 -5.70 22.97 -6.48
CA SER A 71 -4.60 22.01 -6.36
C SER A 71 -3.52 22.54 -5.42
N LEU A 72 -2.81 21.60 -4.79
CA LEU A 72 -1.65 21.90 -3.98
C LEU A 72 -0.59 20.82 -4.15
N ARG A 73 0.67 21.23 -4.02
CA ARG A 73 1.80 20.30 -4.08
C ARG A 73 2.09 19.71 -2.71
N LEU A 74 2.31 18.40 -2.67
CA LEU A 74 2.72 17.67 -1.48
C LEU A 74 4.24 17.55 -1.43
N SER A 75 4.80 17.60 -0.23
CA SER A 75 6.17 17.14 -0.01
C SER A 75 6.25 15.63 -0.23
N ASN A 76 7.46 15.11 -0.45
CA ASN A 76 7.67 13.69 -0.72
C ASN A 76 7.04 12.76 0.34
N LYS A 77 7.19 13.09 1.62
CA LYS A 77 6.65 12.27 2.72
C LYS A 77 5.11 12.37 2.84
N GLU A 78 4.56 13.56 2.65
CA GLU A 78 3.10 13.74 2.61
C GLU A 78 2.48 12.98 1.44
N PHE A 79 3.09 13.05 0.26
CA PHE A 79 2.68 12.31 -0.93
C PHE A 79 2.67 10.80 -0.65
N GLN A 80 3.78 10.24 -0.14
CA GLN A 80 3.88 8.81 0.15
C GLN A 80 2.84 8.35 1.19
N MET A 81 2.61 9.13 2.24
CA MET A 81 1.60 8.82 3.25
C MET A 81 0.19 8.85 2.67
N LEU A 82 -0.13 9.87 1.89
CA LEU A 82 -1.45 10.00 1.29
C LEU A 82 -1.68 8.96 0.18
N GLU A 83 -0.68 8.66 -0.64
CA GLU A 83 -0.72 7.58 -1.62
C GLU A 83 -1.03 6.23 -0.96
N LEU A 84 -0.34 5.94 0.14
CA LEU A 84 -0.54 4.68 0.88
C LEU A 84 -1.98 4.58 1.41
N LEU A 85 -2.53 5.68 1.92
CA LEU A 85 -3.91 5.76 2.39
C LEU A 85 -4.93 5.66 1.25
N MET A 86 -4.77 6.43 0.17
CA MET A 86 -5.70 6.47 -0.96
C MET A 86 -5.70 5.19 -1.79
N THR A 87 -4.57 4.49 -1.86
CA THR A 87 -4.48 3.16 -2.51
C THR A 87 -5.15 2.07 -1.67
N ASN A 88 -5.37 2.31 -0.37
CA ASN A 88 -5.99 1.37 0.56
C ASN A 88 -7.17 2.03 1.32
N PRO A 89 -8.22 2.48 0.63
CA PRO A 89 -9.33 3.17 1.27
C PRO A 89 -10.02 2.26 2.30
N LYS A 90 -10.47 2.84 3.41
CA LYS A 90 -11.09 2.14 4.56
C LYS A 90 -10.20 1.10 5.26
N ARG A 91 -8.95 0.93 4.83
CA ARG A 91 -7.99 0.02 5.47
C ARG A 91 -7.29 0.73 6.62
N LEU A 92 -7.18 0.03 7.74
CA LEU A 92 -6.38 0.48 8.87
C LEU A 92 -4.89 0.31 8.58
N ILE A 93 -4.15 1.40 8.69
CA ILE A 93 -2.69 1.47 8.54
C ILE A 93 -2.09 1.92 9.86
N SER A 94 -1.29 1.05 10.47
CA SER A 94 -0.62 1.33 11.74
C SER A 94 0.50 2.35 11.59
N THR A 95 0.88 2.98 12.70
CA THR A 95 1.96 3.97 12.73
C THR A 95 3.30 3.31 12.34
N GLU A 96 3.48 2.07 12.76
CA GLU A 96 4.61 1.20 12.43
C GLU A 96 4.65 0.90 10.93
N GLN A 97 3.51 0.62 10.30
CA GLN A 97 3.44 0.41 8.85
C GLN A 97 3.77 1.67 8.05
N PHE A 98 3.35 2.85 8.51
CA PHE A 98 3.80 4.11 7.90
C PHE A 98 5.31 4.25 8.01
N MET A 99 5.85 4.03 9.21
CA MET A 99 7.28 4.14 9.48
C MET A 99 8.09 3.21 8.59
N GLU A 100 7.73 1.92 8.57
CA GLU A 100 8.38 0.88 7.77
C GLU A 100 8.38 1.21 6.28
N ARG A 101 7.21 1.59 5.72
CA ARG A 101 7.08 1.78 4.27
C ARG A 101 7.68 3.08 3.75
N ILE A 102 7.73 4.12 4.58
CA ILE A 102 8.04 5.48 4.12
C ILE A 102 9.42 5.91 4.61
N TRP A 103 9.80 5.56 5.83
CA TRP A 103 11.12 5.87 6.37
C TRP A 103 12.07 4.68 6.27
N GLY A 104 11.56 3.45 6.36
CA GLY A 104 12.37 2.23 6.37
C GLY A 104 12.74 1.78 7.78
N TYR A 105 13.24 0.54 7.90
CA TYR A 105 13.61 -0.07 9.19
C TYR A 105 14.82 0.61 9.86
N ASP A 106 15.74 1.17 9.08
CA ASP A 106 16.99 1.77 9.57
C ASP A 106 16.90 3.30 9.76
N ALA A 107 15.70 3.86 9.71
CA ALA A 107 15.55 5.30 9.82
C ALA A 107 15.76 5.78 11.26
N GLU A 108 16.58 6.83 11.40
CA GLU A 108 16.78 7.55 12.67
C GLU A 108 15.53 8.34 13.13
N ALA A 109 14.49 8.40 12.29
CA ALA A 109 13.27 9.14 12.61
C ALA A 109 12.43 8.39 13.64
N GLU A 110 11.94 9.13 14.63
CA GLU A 110 11.05 8.58 15.65
C GLU A 110 9.63 8.38 15.12
N ILE A 111 8.90 7.43 15.69
CA ILE A 111 7.52 7.08 15.29
C ILE A 111 6.54 8.26 15.40
N ASN A 112 6.83 9.24 16.26
CA ASN A 112 6.06 10.48 16.43
C ASN A 112 6.03 11.35 15.16
N VAL A 113 7.01 11.20 14.25
CA VAL A 113 7.04 11.95 12.98
C VAL A 113 5.81 11.64 12.15
N VAL A 114 5.31 10.41 12.21
CA VAL A 114 4.09 9.99 11.52
C VAL A 114 2.91 10.86 11.96
N TRP A 115 2.78 11.15 13.27
CA TRP A 115 1.68 11.97 13.79
C TRP A 115 1.74 13.42 13.30
N VAL A 116 2.96 13.96 13.16
CA VAL A 116 3.18 15.30 12.60
C VAL A 116 2.66 15.36 11.16
N TYR A 117 3.04 14.39 10.33
CA TYR A 117 2.59 14.33 8.94
C TYR A 117 1.08 14.03 8.82
N ILE A 118 0.50 13.20 9.70
CA ILE A 118 -0.95 13.02 9.78
C ILE A 118 -1.66 14.35 10.07
N SER A 119 -1.11 15.16 10.98
CA SER A 119 -1.64 16.50 11.29
C SER A 119 -1.57 17.43 10.09
N TYR A 120 -0.46 17.43 9.35
CA TYR A 120 -0.33 18.23 8.12
C TYR A 120 -1.32 17.80 7.04
N LEU A 121 -1.43 16.49 6.80
CA LEU A 121 -2.38 15.94 5.84
C LEU A 121 -3.82 16.32 6.20
N ARG A 122 -4.23 16.22 7.47
CA ARG A 122 -5.57 16.66 7.91
C ARG A 122 -5.85 18.12 7.56
N LYS A 123 -4.94 19.03 7.90
CA LYS A 123 -5.08 20.46 7.58
C LYS A 123 -5.20 20.71 6.08
N LYS A 124 -4.42 20.00 5.26
CA LYS A 124 -4.48 20.11 3.80
C LYS A 124 -5.79 19.58 3.23
N LEU A 125 -6.25 18.42 3.70
CA LEU A 125 -7.54 17.84 3.30
C LEU A 125 -8.71 18.75 3.68
N GLU A 126 -8.68 19.35 4.87
CA GLU A 126 -9.69 20.32 5.31
C GLU A 126 -9.68 21.60 4.44
N THR A 127 -8.49 22.14 4.13
CA THR A 127 -8.35 23.34 3.30
C THR A 127 -8.85 23.12 1.88
N MET A 128 -8.75 21.88 1.37
CA MET A 128 -9.24 21.49 0.05
C MET A 128 -10.72 21.09 0.05
N ASN A 129 -11.46 21.26 1.14
CA ASN A 129 -12.84 20.78 1.26
C ASN A 129 -12.99 19.32 0.78
N ALA A 130 -12.05 18.46 1.20
CA ALA A 130 -12.05 17.07 0.78
C ALA A 130 -13.31 16.35 1.29
N THR A 131 -13.92 15.52 0.44
CA THR A 131 -15.01 14.63 0.84
C THR A 131 -14.52 13.40 1.58
N VAL A 132 -13.21 13.27 1.79
CA VAL A 132 -12.59 12.19 2.57
C VAL A 132 -12.14 12.67 3.95
N LYS A 133 -12.12 11.75 4.90
CA LYS A 133 -11.72 12.00 6.29
C LYS A 133 -10.67 11.01 6.75
N LEU A 134 -9.58 11.56 7.29
CA LEU A 134 -8.52 10.79 7.91
C LEU A 134 -8.89 10.50 9.38
N LYS A 135 -9.43 9.31 9.65
CA LYS A 135 -9.84 8.86 10.98
C LYS A 135 -8.69 8.19 11.70
N ALA A 136 -8.59 8.42 13.01
CA ALA A 136 -7.66 7.72 13.89
C ALA A 136 -8.41 6.64 14.67
N VAL A 137 -7.85 5.43 14.72
CA VAL A 137 -8.29 4.34 15.59
C VAL A 137 -7.30 4.29 16.75
N ARG A 138 -7.78 4.61 17.95
CA ARG A 138 -6.94 4.81 19.14
C ARG A 138 -6.07 3.59 19.42
N GLY A 139 -4.76 3.80 19.44
CA GLY A 139 -3.77 2.75 19.74
C GLY A 139 -3.53 1.76 18.60
N VAL A 140 -4.12 1.96 17.41
CA VAL A 140 -3.97 1.01 16.29
C VAL A 140 -3.46 1.67 15.03
N GLY A 141 -3.97 2.84 14.63
CA GLY A 141 -3.51 3.49 13.40
C GLY A 141 -4.51 4.48 12.79
N TYR A 142 -4.44 4.62 11.48
CA TYR A 142 -5.22 5.58 10.70
C TYR A 142 -5.89 4.91 9.50
N THR A 143 -7.04 5.44 9.12
CA THR A 143 -7.79 5.03 7.93
C THR A 143 -8.24 6.29 7.17
N LEU A 144 -8.36 6.18 5.86
CA LEU A 144 -8.91 7.23 5.01
C LEU A 144 -10.21 6.73 4.41
N GLU A 145 -11.29 7.46 4.67
CA GLU A 145 -12.65 7.07 4.31
C GLU A 145 -13.36 8.24 3.65
N GLU A 146 -14.18 7.96 2.64
CA GLU A 146 -15.10 8.95 2.10
C GLU A 146 -16.24 9.20 3.10
N ASN A 147 -16.58 10.48 3.31
CA ASN A 147 -17.74 10.87 4.09
C ASN A 147 -19.00 10.52 3.27
N GLU A 148 -19.94 9.79 3.88
CA GLU A 148 -21.28 9.56 3.33
C GLU A 148 -22.10 10.85 3.27
#